data_AF-A0A538DM64-F1
#
_entry.id   AF-A0A538DM64-F1
#
_cell.length_a   1.000
_cell.length_b   1.000
_cell.length_c   1.000
_cell.angle_alpha   90.00
_cell.angle_beta   90.00
_cell.angle_gamma   90.00
#
_symmetry.space_group_name_H-M   'P 1'
#
loop_
_entity.id
_entity.type
_entity.pdbx_description
1 polymer ?
#
loop_
_entity_poly.entity_id
_entity_poly.type
_entity_poly.pdbx_seq_one_letter_code
_entity_poly.pdbx_strand_id
1 'polypeptide(L)'
;MDEPYDDLDDAARRALEVALAAAAAIGDQQCGTEYLLYGLFAGGRGDMAEIAELFVLDALRVERAIQKVREPFTYTSNDYDGDPQLTPRALAALHTRRHDGSGPTGVFEILFGVLDDPRSGACAVLRELGVRPEEVHRLAAYGRRHLSKDEAAVLLEALDRRDLNRHRPWWGPLPDASLMPCSFGASPTVEVARSVTAVASVADLAANQHGFVITLTVESSRPWVLPPVVDPPEILVPGFAATRRHGPEILRFELVFADGSRVSNMNPIDRWRSERPPGPALVPLSTHWETSRPNDRRGCEYRRVLAQWWIWPLPVPGTVEVRVDWPAEVLSGLAPFDARPLVKAAAATQIDPARNPC
;
A
#
# COMPACT_ATOMS: atom_id res chain seq x y z
N MET A 1 9.49 25.29 37.82
CA MET A 1 8.76 25.26 36.54
C MET A 1 9.11 23.89 36.04
N ASP A 2 8.23 22.92 36.29
CA ASP A 2 8.52 21.52 36.00
C ASP A 2 8.80 21.40 34.50
N GLU A 3 9.90 20.73 34.16
CA GLU A 3 10.27 20.56 32.77
C GLU A 3 9.13 19.74 32.12
N PRO A 4 8.62 20.10 30.93
CA PRO A 4 7.42 19.47 30.35
C PRO A 4 7.56 17.96 30.07
N TYR A 5 8.70 17.37 30.41
CA TYR A 5 9.11 15.99 30.19
C TYR A 5 9.43 15.23 31.49
N ASP A 6 9.16 15.83 32.66
CA ASP A 6 9.39 15.18 33.96
C ASP A 6 8.58 13.89 34.14
N ASP A 7 7.43 13.80 33.46
CA ASP A 7 6.54 12.63 33.48
C ASP A 7 6.96 11.52 32.50
N LEU A 8 8.11 11.61 31.80
CA LEU A 8 8.59 10.54 30.91
C LEU A 8 9.45 9.52 31.65
N ASP A 9 9.32 8.24 31.29
CA ASP A 9 10.29 7.23 31.71
C ASP A 9 11.64 7.41 31.00
N ASP A 10 12.68 6.73 31.47
CA ASP A 10 14.03 6.89 30.91
C ASP A 10 14.13 6.45 29.44
N ALA A 11 13.31 5.50 28.99
CA ALA A 11 13.33 5.05 27.59
C ALA A 11 12.62 6.06 26.68
N ALA A 12 11.49 6.59 27.12
CA ALA A 12 10.75 7.67 26.48
C ALA A 12 11.59 8.95 26.39
N ARG A 13 12.31 9.33 27.46
CA ARG A 13 13.22 10.48 27.46
C ARG A 13 14.34 10.32 26.44
N ARG A 14 14.98 9.15 26.40
CA ARG A 14 15.99 8.85 25.36
C ARG A 14 15.42 8.89 23.94
N ALA A 15 14.22 8.35 23.72
CA ALA A 15 13.58 8.40 22.41
C ALA A 15 13.33 9.85 21.97
N LEU A 16 12.90 10.73 22.89
CA LEU A 16 12.74 12.16 22.66
C LEU A 16 14.08 12.84 22.32
N GLU A 17 15.14 12.57 23.07
CA GLU A 17 16.49 13.10 22.79
C GLU A 17 16.98 12.71 21.39
N VAL A 18 16.79 11.44 21.00
CA VAL A 18 17.14 10.95 19.66
C VAL A 18 16.29 11.63 18.59
N ALA A 19 15.01 11.86 18.83
CA ALA A 19 14.12 12.56 17.90
C ALA A 19 14.55 14.02 17.68
N LEU A 20 14.87 14.74 18.77
CA LEU A 20 15.36 16.12 18.71
C LEU A 20 16.71 16.20 17.98
N ALA A 21 17.63 15.29 18.29
CA ALA A 21 18.91 15.23 17.59
C ALA A 21 18.75 14.93 16.09
N ALA A 22 17.82 14.05 15.71
CA ALA A 22 17.53 13.74 14.32
C ALA A 22 16.94 14.94 13.56
N ALA A 23 15.98 15.65 14.17
CA ALA A 23 15.43 16.87 13.61
C ALA A 23 16.54 17.93 13.40
N ALA A 24 17.39 18.14 14.41
CA ALA A 24 18.50 19.08 14.33
C ALA A 24 19.51 18.70 13.22
N ALA A 25 19.87 17.42 13.12
CA ALA A 25 20.80 16.93 12.12
C ALA A 25 20.27 17.09 10.67
N ILE A 26 18.95 17.01 10.49
CA ILE A 26 18.28 17.25 9.20
C ILE A 26 18.11 18.75 8.90
N GLY A 27 18.34 19.62 9.89
CA GLY A 27 18.20 21.08 9.75
C GLY A 27 16.80 21.59 10.08
N ASP A 28 16.01 20.81 10.82
CA ASP A 28 14.63 21.14 11.12
C ASP A 28 14.47 22.00 12.36
N GLN A 29 13.66 23.03 12.19
CA GLN A 29 13.25 23.96 13.23
C GLN A 29 12.24 23.35 14.20
N GLN A 30 11.56 22.29 13.75
CA GLN A 30 10.49 21.65 14.49
C GLN A 30 10.66 20.14 14.51
N CYS A 31 10.54 19.55 15.70
CA CYS A 31 10.49 18.12 15.91
C CYS A 31 9.01 17.65 15.86
N GLY A 32 8.63 17.12 14.70
CA GLY A 32 7.33 16.50 14.43
C GLY A 32 7.17 15.07 14.98
N THR A 33 5.96 14.54 14.84
CA THR A 33 5.63 13.15 15.21
C THR A 33 6.47 12.09 14.50
N GLU A 34 6.91 12.39 13.28
CA GLU A 34 7.78 11.57 12.44
C GLU A 34 9.17 11.38 13.05
N TYR A 35 9.71 12.42 13.70
CA TYR A 35 10.97 12.33 14.42
C TYR A 35 10.80 11.57 15.74
N LEU A 36 9.68 11.74 16.44
CA LEU A 36 9.36 10.90 17.60
C LEU A 36 9.26 9.42 17.20
N LEU A 37 8.62 9.10 16.07
CA LEU A 37 8.58 7.74 15.52
C LEU A 37 10.00 7.20 15.25
N TYR A 38 10.87 8.01 14.63
CA TYR A 38 12.27 7.68 14.45
C TYR A 38 12.98 7.43 15.78
N GLY A 39 12.83 8.31 16.76
CA GLY A 39 13.45 8.19 18.08
C GLY A 39 13.03 6.92 18.82
N LEU A 40 11.74 6.55 18.72
CA LEU A 40 11.20 5.32 19.31
C LEU A 40 11.85 4.05 18.74
N PHE A 41 12.08 3.99 17.42
CA PHE A 41 12.66 2.81 16.78
C PHE A 41 14.19 2.81 16.78
N ALA A 42 14.83 3.97 16.63
CA ALA A 42 16.28 4.09 16.65
C ALA A 42 16.86 3.97 18.08
N GLY A 43 16.15 4.49 19.08
CA GLY A 43 16.50 4.36 20.50
C GLY A 43 15.88 3.15 21.20
N GLY A 44 14.99 2.43 20.49
CA GLY A 44 14.19 1.34 21.03
C GLY A 44 15.03 0.15 21.48
N ARG A 45 14.65 -0.44 22.61
CA ARG A 45 15.14 -1.73 23.11
C ARG A 45 13.93 -2.58 23.52
N GLY A 46 14.12 -3.89 23.64
CA GLY A 46 13.05 -4.81 24.01
C GLY A 46 11.91 -4.74 23.00
N ASP A 47 10.68 -4.63 23.48
CA ASP A 47 9.46 -4.71 22.67
C ASP A 47 9.41 -3.68 21.52
N MET A 48 9.97 -2.48 21.68
CA MET A 48 10.06 -1.50 20.57
C MET A 48 10.97 -1.98 19.44
N ALA A 49 12.05 -2.70 19.77
CA ALA A 49 12.94 -3.28 18.77
C ALA A 49 12.24 -4.46 18.05
N GLU A 50 11.44 -5.25 18.77
CA GLU A 50 10.64 -6.32 18.18
C GLU A 50 9.58 -5.77 17.20
N ILE A 51 8.90 -4.67 17.57
CA ILE A 51 7.97 -3.97 16.66
C ILE A 51 8.71 -3.42 15.43
N ALA A 52 9.87 -2.80 15.62
CA ALA A 52 10.67 -2.29 14.50
C ALA A 52 11.08 -3.42 13.55
N GLU A 53 11.52 -4.56 14.07
CA GLU A 53 11.88 -5.73 13.27
C GLU A 53 10.67 -6.30 12.51
N LEU A 54 9.52 -6.42 13.19
CA LEU A 54 8.28 -6.97 12.64
C LEU A 54 7.81 -6.21 11.38
N PHE A 55 7.96 -4.89 11.37
CA PHE A 55 7.59 -4.04 10.24
C PHE A 55 8.76 -3.64 9.35
N VAL A 56 9.97 -4.15 9.62
CA VAL A 56 11.21 -3.82 8.90
C VAL A 56 11.48 -2.31 8.89
N LEU A 57 11.29 -1.68 10.04
CA LEU A 57 11.45 -0.25 10.31
C LEU A 57 12.85 0.03 10.88
N ASP A 58 13.90 -0.21 10.08
CA ASP A 58 15.24 0.22 10.48
C ASP A 58 15.39 1.75 10.43
N ALA A 59 16.26 2.29 11.29
CA ALA A 59 16.44 3.74 11.45
C ALA A 59 16.74 4.45 10.12
N LEU A 60 17.60 3.86 9.28
CA LEU A 60 17.98 4.45 7.99
C LEU A 60 16.80 4.53 7.02
N ARG A 61 15.93 3.51 6.99
CA ARG A 61 14.69 3.54 6.20
C ARG A 61 13.73 4.60 6.69
N VAL A 62 13.53 4.70 8.00
CA VAL A 62 12.65 5.70 8.61
C VAL A 62 13.16 7.11 8.31
N GLU A 63 14.46 7.37 8.47
CA GLU A 63 15.09 8.65 8.16
C GLU A 63 14.89 9.05 6.68
N ARG A 64 15.13 8.12 5.75
CA ARG A 64 14.90 8.36 4.31
C ARG A 64 13.43 8.66 3.99
N ALA A 65 12.51 7.97 4.65
CA ALA A 65 11.08 8.22 4.48
C ALA A 65 10.69 9.59 5.06
N ILE A 66 11.27 10.02 6.18
CA ILE A 66 11.09 11.37 6.72
C ILE A 66 11.52 12.41 5.68
N GLN A 67 12.72 12.28 5.10
CA GLN A 67 13.21 13.22 4.09
C GLN A 67 12.24 13.35 2.92
N LYS A 68 11.76 12.23 2.36
CA LYS A 68 10.79 12.23 1.26
C LYS A 68 9.46 12.88 1.62
N VAL A 69 8.89 12.55 2.79
CA VAL A 69 7.62 13.14 3.26
C VAL A 69 7.76 14.65 3.44
N ARG A 70 8.99 15.14 3.68
CA ARG A 70 9.30 16.55 3.92
C ARG A 70 9.68 17.36 2.69
N GLU A 71 10.14 16.75 1.60
CA GLU A 71 10.50 17.45 0.35
C GLU A 71 9.47 18.52 -0.11
N PRO A 72 8.14 18.35 0.07
CA PRO A 72 7.16 19.38 -0.29
C PRO A 72 7.18 20.64 0.59
N PHE A 73 7.81 20.61 1.77
CA PHE A 73 7.70 21.62 2.83
C PHE A 73 9.02 22.36 3.13
N THR A 74 10.09 22.09 2.38
CA THR A 74 11.39 22.75 2.55
C THR A 74 11.32 24.23 2.20
N TYR A 75 11.05 25.08 3.21
CA TYR A 75 11.43 26.48 3.22
C TYR A 75 12.80 26.59 3.90
N THR A 76 13.82 26.88 3.10
CA THR A 76 15.19 27.15 3.55
C THR A 76 15.22 28.43 4.38
N SER A 77 15.12 28.30 5.69
CA SER A 77 15.51 29.32 6.66
C SER A 77 16.83 28.86 7.29
N ASN A 78 17.94 29.35 6.76
CA ASN A 78 19.30 28.89 7.07
C ASN A 78 19.89 29.44 8.39
N ASP A 79 19.11 30.15 9.21
CA ASP A 79 19.65 31.01 10.27
C ASP A 79 19.27 30.59 11.71
N TYR A 80 18.78 29.38 11.94
CA TYR A 80 18.48 28.94 13.31
C TYR A 80 19.42 27.85 13.79
N ASP A 81 20.22 28.22 14.78
CA ASP A 81 21.23 27.41 15.48
C ASP A 81 20.71 26.91 16.85
N GLY A 82 19.39 26.86 17.03
CA GLY A 82 18.75 26.41 18.27
C GLY A 82 18.29 24.97 18.22
N ASP A 83 17.98 24.41 19.39
CA ASP A 83 17.36 23.09 19.50
C ASP A 83 15.95 23.10 18.85
N PRO A 84 15.60 22.08 18.03
CA PRO A 84 14.30 22.01 17.38
C PRO A 84 13.16 22.01 18.40
N GLN A 85 12.13 22.83 18.16
CA GLN A 85 10.96 22.86 19.04
C GLN A 85 9.97 21.74 18.71
N LEU A 86 9.35 21.13 19.71
CA LEU A 86 8.29 20.15 19.44
C LEU A 86 7.09 20.80 18.75
N THR A 87 6.57 20.14 17.71
CA THR A 87 5.27 20.51 17.15
C THR A 87 4.14 20.27 18.18
N PRO A 88 2.99 20.96 18.07
CA PRO A 88 1.85 20.71 18.97
C PRO A 88 1.40 19.25 19.01
N ARG A 89 1.47 18.55 17.87
CA ARG A 89 1.13 17.12 17.78
C ARG A 89 2.16 16.22 18.48
N ALA A 90 3.45 16.53 18.31
CA ALA A 90 4.52 15.80 19.00
C ALA A 90 4.42 16.00 20.52
N LEU A 91 4.18 17.23 20.97
CA LEU A 91 3.95 17.52 22.39
C LEU A 91 2.73 16.78 22.94
N ALA A 92 1.61 16.77 22.20
CA ALA A 92 0.41 16.01 22.59
C ALA A 92 0.71 14.51 22.74
N ALA A 93 1.53 13.94 21.85
CA ALA A 93 1.92 12.53 21.92
C ALA A 93 2.73 12.21 23.19
N LEU A 94 3.62 13.10 23.64
CA LEU A 94 4.37 12.95 24.90
C LEU A 94 3.47 13.00 26.14
N HIS A 95 2.31 13.63 26.04
CA HIS A 95 1.32 13.67 27.12
C HIS A 95 0.33 12.50 27.08
N THR A 96 0.55 11.50 26.21
CA THR A 96 -0.29 10.29 26.20
C THR A 96 -0.11 9.54 27.51
N ARG A 97 -1.16 9.50 28.33
CA ARG A 97 -1.09 8.84 29.64
C ARG A 97 -1.11 7.33 29.51
N ARG A 98 -0.50 6.65 30.49
CA ARG A 98 -0.64 5.20 30.66
C ARG A 98 -2.10 4.80 30.80
N HIS A 99 -2.47 3.68 30.21
CA HIS A 99 -3.87 3.23 30.18
C HIS A 99 -4.42 2.96 31.60
N ASP A 100 -3.57 2.46 32.49
CA ASP A 100 -3.89 2.22 33.90
C ASP A 100 -3.80 3.48 34.78
N GLY A 101 -3.39 4.63 34.22
CA GLY A 101 -3.17 5.88 34.93
C GLY A 101 -1.99 5.87 35.92
N SER A 102 -1.17 4.81 35.91
CA SER A 102 -0.06 4.65 36.84
C SER A 102 1.27 5.09 36.21
N GLY A 103 2.10 5.80 36.97
CA GLY A 103 3.50 6.06 36.61
C GLY A 103 3.74 6.99 35.42
N PRO A 104 5.00 7.13 35.00
CA PRO A 104 5.41 8.00 33.91
C PRO A 104 5.02 7.43 32.52
N THR A 105 4.86 8.32 31.53
CA THR A 105 4.63 7.99 30.12
C THR A 105 5.82 7.21 29.54
N GLY A 106 5.54 6.03 28.99
CA GLY A 106 6.55 5.19 28.34
C GLY A 106 6.52 5.24 26.81
N VAL A 107 7.40 4.46 26.19
CA VAL A 107 7.55 4.38 24.72
C VAL A 107 6.28 3.91 23.99
N PHE A 108 5.47 3.05 24.62
CA PHE A 108 4.21 2.58 24.04
C PHE A 108 3.13 3.66 24.03
N GLU A 109 3.05 4.44 25.10
CA GLU A 109 2.16 5.59 25.17
C GLU A 109 2.54 6.65 24.13
N ILE A 110 3.83 6.96 23.98
CA ILE A 110 4.28 7.89 22.93
C ILE A 110 3.98 7.32 21.54
N LEU A 111 4.30 6.05 21.27
CA LEU A 111 4.01 5.42 19.98
C LEU A 111 2.52 5.45 19.65
N PHE A 112 1.66 5.22 20.65
CA PHE A 112 0.22 5.36 20.48
C PHE A 112 -0.15 6.80 20.15
N GLY A 113 0.34 7.77 20.92
CA GLY A 113 0.05 9.19 20.74
C GLY A 113 0.49 9.74 19.38
N VAL A 114 1.66 9.35 18.88
CA VAL A 114 2.13 9.81 17.55
C VAL A 114 1.32 9.23 16.40
N LEU A 115 0.61 8.12 16.63
CA LEU A 115 -0.23 7.44 15.63
C LEU A 115 -1.73 7.72 15.83
N ASP A 116 -2.13 8.45 16.87
CA ASP A 116 -3.54 8.73 17.19
C ASP A 116 -4.20 9.64 16.13
N ASP A 117 -3.46 10.62 15.59
CA ASP A 117 -3.90 11.42 14.44
C ASP A 117 -3.44 10.75 13.13
N PRO A 118 -4.37 10.25 12.28
CA PRO A 118 -4.01 9.65 10.99
C PRO A 118 -3.28 10.60 10.03
N ARG A 119 -3.32 11.92 10.31
CA ARG A 119 -2.65 12.99 9.56
C ARG A 119 -1.29 13.38 10.18
N SER A 120 -0.80 12.64 11.16
CA SER A 120 0.52 12.86 11.73
C SER A 120 1.62 12.53 10.71
N GLY A 121 2.79 13.16 10.87
CA GLY A 121 3.95 12.83 10.04
C GLY A 121 4.42 11.40 10.28
N ALA A 122 4.27 10.87 11.51
CA ALA A 122 4.54 9.46 11.80
C ALA A 122 3.69 8.52 10.91
N CYS A 123 2.38 8.77 10.80
CA CYS A 123 1.52 8.00 9.90
C CYS A 123 1.91 8.15 8.43
N ALA A 124 2.34 9.35 8.00
CA ALA A 124 2.81 9.57 6.64
C ALA A 124 4.09 8.75 6.33
N VAL A 125 5.04 8.74 7.26
CA VAL A 125 6.28 7.94 7.15
C VAL A 125 5.99 6.45 7.08
N LEU A 126 5.10 5.92 7.92
CA LEU A 126 4.70 4.52 7.86
C LEU A 126 4.07 4.17 6.50
N ARG A 127 3.20 5.03 5.96
CA ARG A 127 2.59 4.82 4.64
C ARG A 127 3.63 4.85 3.52
N GLU A 128 4.59 5.77 3.56
CA GLU A 128 5.72 5.82 2.62
C GLU A 128 6.54 4.52 2.65
N LEU A 129 6.67 3.90 3.83
CA LEU A 129 7.35 2.62 4.00
C LEU A 129 6.48 1.39 3.65
N GLY A 130 5.23 1.59 3.22
CA GLY A 130 4.28 0.51 2.90
C GLY A 130 3.69 -0.17 4.14
N VAL A 131 3.81 0.45 5.32
CA VAL A 131 3.25 -0.03 6.59
C VAL A 131 1.93 0.68 6.86
N ARG A 132 0.92 -0.08 7.31
CA ARG A 132 -0.38 0.50 7.67
C ARG A 132 -0.29 1.07 9.09
N PRO A 133 -0.47 2.39 9.29
CA PRO A 133 -0.37 3.00 10.62
C PRO A 133 -1.28 2.34 11.65
N GLU A 134 -2.45 1.87 11.23
CA GLU A 134 -3.46 1.25 12.08
C GLU A 134 -2.98 -0.06 12.72
N GLU A 135 -2.06 -0.79 12.06
CA GLU A 135 -1.49 -2.03 12.61
C GLU A 135 -0.47 -1.73 13.72
N VAL A 136 0.41 -0.76 13.47
CA VAL A 136 1.39 -0.30 14.47
C VAL A 136 0.68 0.37 15.64
N HIS A 137 -0.36 1.16 15.37
CA HIS A 137 -1.19 1.79 16.40
C HIS A 137 -1.90 0.76 17.27
N ARG A 138 -2.41 -0.33 16.68
CA ARG A 138 -3.03 -1.42 17.44
C ARG A 138 -2.01 -2.12 18.35
N LEU A 139 -0.80 -2.38 17.86
CA LEU A 139 0.29 -2.92 18.69
C LEU A 139 0.67 -1.98 19.83
N ALA A 140 0.78 -0.68 19.55
CA ALA A 140 1.01 0.31 20.57
C ALA A 140 -0.10 0.30 21.64
N ALA A 141 -1.37 0.19 21.21
CA ALA A 141 -2.52 0.08 22.11
C ALA A 141 -2.48 -1.16 23.00
N TYR A 142 -1.95 -2.28 22.48
CA TYR A 142 -1.74 -3.49 23.27
C TYR A 142 -0.58 -3.35 24.26
N GLY A 143 0.55 -2.79 23.83
CA GLY A 143 1.68 -2.53 24.72
C GLY A 143 1.32 -1.58 25.88
N ARG A 144 0.47 -0.59 25.63
CA ARG A 144 -0.09 0.31 26.68
C ARG A 144 -0.91 -0.40 27.75
N ARG A 145 -1.42 -1.60 27.47
CA ARG A 145 -2.15 -2.41 28.45
C ARG A 145 -1.21 -3.24 29.33
N HIS A 146 0.11 -3.14 29.13
CA HIS A 146 1.14 -3.90 29.86
C HIS A 146 0.80 -5.39 29.93
N LEU A 147 0.35 -5.91 28.78
CA LEU A 147 -0.03 -7.31 28.65
C LEU A 147 1.15 -8.20 29.07
N SER A 148 0.82 -9.33 29.70
CA SER A 148 1.83 -10.34 30.00
C SER A 148 2.54 -10.80 28.73
N LYS A 149 3.77 -11.31 28.85
CA LYS A 149 4.54 -11.81 27.71
C LYS A 149 3.76 -12.85 26.89
N ASP A 150 2.93 -13.66 27.54
CA ASP A 150 2.08 -14.67 26.89
C ASP A 150 0.94 -14.04 26.09
N GLU A 151 0.28 -13.00 26.63
CA GLU A 151 -0.76 -12.24 25.92
C GLU A 151 -0.20 -11.44 24.75
N ALA A 152 0.98 -10.84 24.93
CA ALA A 152 1.72 -10.17 23.87
C ALA A 152 2.14 -11.17 22.78
N ALA A 153 2.60 -12.37 23.15
CA ALA A 153 2.94 -13.43 22.21
C ALA A 153 1.73 -13.91 21.39
N VAL A 154 0.55 -14.07 22.00
CA VAL A 154 -0.68 -14.43 21.26
C VAL A 154 -1.09 -13.35 20.25
N LEU A 155 -0.90 -12.08 20.61
CA LEU A 155 -1.21 -10.94 19.74
C LEU A 155 -0.16 -10.74 18.65
N LEU A 156 1.12 -10.90 18.99
CA LEU A 156 2.21 -10.93 18.03
C LEU A 156 2.00 -12.11 17.09
N GLU A 157 1.64 -13.31 17.54
CA GLU A 157 1.27 -14.43 16.66
C GLU A 157 0.03 -14.13 15.80
N ALA A 158 -0.90 -13.31 16.28
CA ALA A 158 -2.04 -12.83 15.49
C ALA A 158 -1.67 -11.74 14.46
N LEU A 159 -0.52 -11.08 14.64
CA LEU A 159 -0.04 -9.96 13.80
C LEU A 159 1.26 -10.29 13.03
N ASP A 160 1.92 -11.40 13.36
CA ASP A 160 3.21 -11.84 12.82
C ASP A 160 2.97 -12.33 11.40
N ARG A 161 3.43 -11.51 10.46
CA ARG A 161 3.32 -11.77 9.03
C ARG A 161 4.24 -12.89 8.55
N ARG A 162 5.14 -13.39 9.42
CA ARG A 162 6.10 -14.46 9.10
C ARG A 162 5.52 -15.86 9.25
N ASP A 163 4.35 -16.02 9.88
CA ASP A 163 3.65 -17.30 9.85
C ASP A 163 3.02 -17.51 8.46
N LEU A 164 3.73 -18.24 7.60
CA LEU A 164 3.33 -18.62 6.23
C LEU A 164 1.92 -19.23 6.17
N ASN A 165 1.37 -19.72 7.29
CA ASN A 165 0.06 -20.36 7.35
C ASN A 165 -1.11 -19.44 7.75
N ARG A 166 -0.88 -18.26 8.34
CA ARG A 166 -1.97 -17.35 8.76
C ARG A 166 -2.43 -16.36 7.68
N HIS A 167 -1.71 -16.24 6.55
CA HIS A 167 -2.15 -15.53 5.34
C HIS A 167 -3.01 -16.39 4.39
N ARG A 168 -3.99 -17.15 4.93
CA ARG A 168 -5.07 -17.68 4.08
C ARG A 168 -6.42 -17.15 4.55
N PRO A 169 -7.28 -16.70 3.61
CA PRO A 169 -7.34 -17.02 2.20
C PRO A 169 -7.04 -15.76 1.36
N TRP A 170 -5.78 -15.57 1.02
CA TRP A 170 -5.45 -14.94 -0.24
C TRP A 170 -6.02 -15.84 -1.35
N TRP A 171 -7.12 -15.42 -2.00
CA TRP A 171 -7.72 -16.14 -3.14
C TRP A 171 -6.94 -15.95 -4.44
N GLY A 172 -5.81 -15.27 -4.36
CA GLY A 172 -4.87 -15.07 -5.45
C GLY A 172 -3.89 -16.22 -5.60
N PRO A 173 -3.00 -16.13 -6.60
CA PRO A 173 -2.00 -17.15 -6.81
C PRO A 173 -1.04 -17.10 -5.62
N LEU A 174 -0.72 -18.26 -5.05
CA LEU A 174 0.38 -18.34 -4.09
C LEU A 174 1.65 -17.77 -4.75
N PRO A 175 2.63 -17.25 -3.97
CA PRO A 175 3.88 -16.72 -4.53
C PRO A 175 4.56 -17.71 -5.49
N ASP A 176 4.48 -19.00 -5.17
CA ASP A 176 5.05 -20.10 -5.97
C ASP A 176 4.03 -20.79 -6.88
N ALA A 177 2.79 -20.27 -6.98
CA ALA A 177 1.78 -20.86 -7.84
C ALA A 177 2.17 -20.68 -9.30
N SER A 178 2.30 -21.80 -10.01
CA SER A 178 2.49 -21.79 -11.45
C SER A 178 1.25 -21.22 -12.13
N LEU A 179 1.44 -20.14 -12.89
CA LEU A 179 0.44 -19.56 -13.76
C LEU A 179 0.70 -20.06 -15.19
N MET A 180 -0.33 -20.59 -15.84
CA MET A 180 -0.24 -21.03 -17.23
C MET A 180 -0.67 -19.88 -18.15
N PRO A 181 0.23 -19.38 -19.03
CA PRO A 181 -0.11 -18.35 -20.00
C PRO A 181 -1.25 -18.78 -20.93
N CYS A 182 -2.09 -17.82 -21.29
CA CYS A 182 -3.25 -17.98 -22.16
C CYS A 182 -3.15 -17.02 -23.34
N SER A 183 -3.48 -17.48 -24.54
CA SER A 183 -3.49 -16.62 -25.73
C SER A 183 -4.90 -16.18 -26.11
N PHE A 184 -5.00 -14.98 -26.71
CA PHE A 184 -6.21 -14.45 -27.33
C PHE A 184 -6.42 -14.98 -28.75
N GLY A 185 -6.23 -16.28 -28.95
CA GLY A 185 -6.20 -16.87 -30.29
C GLY A 185 -4.88 -16.58 -31.01
N ALA A 186 -4.95 -15.93 -32.18
CA ALA A 186 -3.78 -15.65 -33.03
C ALA A 186 -3.02 -14.38 -32.64
N SER A 187 -3.64 -13.47 -31.88
CA SER A 187 -3.01 -12.22 -31.45
C SER A 187 -2.43 -12.38 -30.04
N PRO A 188 -1.21 -11.85 -29.78
CA PRO A 188 -0.66 -11.81 -28.42
C PRO A 188 -1.39 -10.80 -27.53
N THR A 189 -2.05 -9.79 -28.13
CA THR A 189 -2.74 -8.72 -27.40
C THR A 189 -4.12 -8.45 -27.98
N VAL A 190 -5.01 -7.87 -27.17
CA VAL A 190 -6.35 -7.44 -27.60
C VAL A 190 -6.50 -5.96 -27.31
N GLU A 191 -6.63 -5.15 -28.36
CA GLU A 191 -6.98 -3.73 -28.23
C GLU A 191 -8.42 -3.62 -27.70
N VAL A 192 -8.59 -2.91 -26.59
CA VAL A 192 -9.88 -2.70 -25.94
C VAL A 192 -10.48 -1.36 -26.33
N ALA A 193 -9.65 -0.32 -26.34
CA ALA A 193 -10.08 1.04 -26.60
C ALA A 193 -8.94 1.87 -27.19
N ARG A 194 -9.31 2.86 -28.00
CA ARG A 194 -8.38 3.80 -28.61
C ARG A 194 -8.99 5.18 -28.63
N SER A 195 -8.19 6.17 -28.25
CA SER A 195 -8.48 7.58 -28.44
C SER A 195 -7.41 8.22 -29.34
N VAL A 196 -7.46 9.54 -29.48
CA VAL A 196 -6.44 10.31 -30.20
C VAL A 196 -5.08 10.27 -29.47
N THR A 197 -5.10 10.09 -28.16
CA THR A 197 -3.96 10.29 -27.24
C THR A 197 -3.52 9.01 -26.54
N ALA A 198 -4.34 7.95 -26.53
CA ALA A 198 -4.02 6.72 -25.85
C ALA A 198 -4.60 5.47 -26.53
N VAL A 199 -3.99 4.32 -26.25
CA VAL A 199 -4.47 2.99 -26.62
C VAL A 199 -4.47 2.12 -25.37
N ALA A 200 -5.59 1.47 -25.08
CA ALA A 200 -5.69 0.49 -24.00
C ALA A 200 -5.83 -0.91 -24.59
N SER A 201 -4.98 -1.82 -24.16
CA SER A 201 -4.93 -3.20 -24.66
C SER A 201 -4.74 -4.18 -23.51
N VAL A 202 -5.35 -5.36 -23.61
CA VAL A 202 -4.96 -6.49 -22.76
C VAL A 202 -3.72 -7.14 -23.36
N ALA A 203 -2.63 -7.13 -22.59
CA ALA A 203 -1.31 -7.55 -23.04
C ALA A 203 -0.98 -9.00 -22.66
N ASP A 204 -1.56 -9.51 -21.57
CA ASP A 204 -1.28 -10.86 -21.09
C ASP A 204 -2.44 -11.42 -20.26
N LEU A 205 -2.58 -12.74 -20.31
CA LEU A 205 -3.49 -13.54 -19.49
C LEU A 205 -2.75 -14.77 -19.00
N ALA A 206 -2.89 -15.08 -17.71
CA ALA A 206 -2.39 -16.34 -17.18
C ALA A 206 -3.34 -16.88 -16.11
N ALA A 207 -3.57 -18.18 -16.08
CA ALA A 207 -4.56 -18.80 -15.19
C ALA A 207 -3.98 -19.93 -14.36
N ASN A 208 -4.59 -20.19 -13.21
CA ASN A 208 -4.46 -21.42 -12.45
C ASN A 208 -5.84 -21.90 -11.99
N GLN A 209 -5.88 -23.01 -11.24
CA GLN A 209 -7.13 -23.60 -10.73
C GLN A 209 -8.04 -22.68 -9.87
N HIS A 210 -7.53 -21.55 -9.36
CA HIS A 210 -8.29 -20.66 -8.48
C HIS A 210 -8.81 -19.40 -9.20
N GLY A 211 -8.14 -18.95 -10.26
CA GLY A 211 -8.46 -17.69 -10.92
C GLY A 211 -7.47 -17.38 -12.04
N PHE A 212 -7.42 -16.12 -12.45
CA PHE A 212 -6.52 -15.67 -13.51
C PHE A 212 -5.99 -14.26 -13.28
N VAL A 213 -4.79 -14.02 -13.80
CA VAL A 213 -4.17 -12.69 -13.92
C VAL A 213 -4.54 -12.11 -15.28
N ILE A 214 -4.87 -10.83 -15.30
CA ILE A 214 -4.96 -10.02 -16.51
C ILE A 214 -4.00 -8.84 -16.42
N THR A 215 -3.25 -8.59 -17.49
CA THR A 215 -2.38 -7.42 -17.61
C THR A 215 -2.98 -6.46 -18.62
N LEU A 216 -3.43 -5.29 -18.18
CA LEU A 216 -3.83 -4.19 -19.05
C LEU A 216 -2.65 -3.25 -19.26
N THR A 217 -2.48 -2.80 -20.49
CA THR A 217 -1.51 -1.77 -20.85
C THR A 217 -2.25 -0.56 -21.40
N VAL A 218 -1.89 0.64 -20.94
CA VAL A 218 -2.30 1.91 -21.53
C VAL A 218 -1.09 2.65 -22.06
N GLU A 219 -1.05 2.87 -23.37
CA GLU A 219 0.08 3.47 -24.07
C GLU A 219 -0.30 4.84 -24.61
N SER A 220 0.58 5.83 -24.44
CA SER A 220 0.39 7.16 -24.99
C SER A 220 0.72 7.20 -26.49
N SER A 221 -0.19 7.68 -27.33
CA SER A 221 0.14 8.11 -28.69
C SER A 221 0.54 9.59 -28.75
N ARG A 222 0.19 10.37 -27.72
CA ARG A 222 0.50 11.78 -27.50
C ARG A 222 0.61 12.07 -26.00
N PRO A 223 1.15 13.22 -25.57
CA PRO A 223 1.13 13.61 -24.17
C PRO A 223 -0.30 13.59 -23.61
N TRP A 224 -0.48 12.92 -22.47
CA TRP A 224 -1.75 12.89 -21.76
C TRP A 224 -2.08 14.25 -21.14
N VAL A 225 -3.37 14.60 -21.12
CA VAL A 225 -3.95 15.70 -20.37
C VAL A 225 -3.79 15.44 -18.87
N LEU A 226 -4.18 14.24 -18.43
CA LEU A 226 -3.95 13.73 -17.07
C LEU A 226 -3.41 12.31 -17.19
N PRO A 227 -2.46 11.88 -16.35
CA PRO A 227 -1.98 10.49 -16.35
C PRO A 227 -3.05 9.53 -15.78
N PRO A 228 -3.13 8.28 -16.25
CA PRO A 228 -4.18 7.35 -15.82
C PRO A 228 -3.90 6.85 -14.40
N VAL A 229 -4.90 6.96 -13.52
CA VAL A 229 -4.85 6.43 -12.16
C VAL A 229 -5.67 5.14 -12.11
N VAL A 230 -5.03 4.05 -11.70
CA VAL A 230 -5.63 2.71 -11.73
C VAL A 230 -6.42 2.41 -10.45
N ASP A 231 -5.95 2.91 -9.31
CA ASP A 231 -6.62 2.78 -8.01
C ASP A 231 -7.14 4.17 -7.57
N PRO A 232 -8.43 4.30 -7.24
CA PRO A 232 -8.99 5.59 -6.88
C PRO A 232 -8.32 6.12 -5.60
N PRO A 233 -7.76 7.34 -5.62
CA PRO A 233 -7.07 7.86 -4.45
C PRO A 233 -8.07 8.06 -3.32
N GLU A 234 -7.67 7.65 -2.12
CA GLU A 234 -8.44 7.94 -0.91
C GLU A 234 -8.28 9.41 -0.55
N ILE A 235 -9.40 10.13 -0.53
CA ILE A 235 -9.46 11.51 -0.05
C ILE A 235 -10.10 11.55 1.33
N LEU A 236 -9.46 12.26 2.24
CA LEU A 236 -10.00 12.55 3.55
C LEU A 236 -10.92 13.77 3.45
N VAL A 237 -12.22 13.55 3.59
CA VAL A 237 -13.21 14.64 3.70
C VAL A 237 -13.42 14.94 5.19
N PRO A 238 -13.10 16.16 5.68
CA PRO A 238 -13.29 16.51 7.09
C PRO A 238 -14.72 16.20 7.56
N GLY A 239 -14.87 15.44 8.65
CA GLY A 239 -16.17 15.03 9.20
C GLY A 239 -16.76 13.75 8.59
N PHE A 240 -16.11 13.13 7.60
CA PHE A 240 -16.52 11.86 6.99
C PHE A 240 -15.38 10.84 7.03
N ALA A 241 -15.70 9.55 6.91
CA ALA A 241 -14.70 8.50 6.72
C ALA A 241 -13.92 8.75 5.40
N ALA A 242 -12.73 8.14 5.25
CA ALA A 242 -11.99 8.19 4.00
C ALA A 242 -12.90 7.76 2.83
N THR A 243 -12.99 8.60 1.80
CA THR A 243 -13.79 8.33 0.61
C THR A 243 -12.88 8.18 -0.59
N ARG A 244 -13.18 7.24 -1.48
CA ARG A 244 -12.47 7.11 -2.75
C ARG A 244 -12.92 8.20 -3.71
N ARG A 245 -11.98 9.01 -4.19
CA ARG A 245 -12.29 10.03 -5.20
C ARG A 245 -12.39 9.35 -6.55
N HIS A 246 -13.45 9.65 -7.29
CA HIS A 246 -13.62 9.19 -8.66
C HIS A 246 -13.48 10.37 -9.63
N GLY A 247 -12.23 10.80 -9.88
CA GLY A 247 -11.91 11.86 -10.82
C GLY A 247 -11.76 11.40 -12.28
N PRO A 248 -11.65 12.34 -13.23
CA PRO A 248 -11.47 12.05 -14.66
C PRO A 248 -10.15 11.30 -14.97
N GLU A 249 -9.16 11.40 -14.08
CA GLU A 249 -7.89 10.69 -14.17
C GLU A 249 -8.02 9.18 -14.01
N ILE A 250 -9.13 8.68 -13.44
CA ILE A 250 -9.27 7.24 -13.18
C ILE A 250 -9.56 6.47 -14.45
N LEU A 251 -8.68 5.50 -14.71
CA LEU A 251 -8.88 4.46 -15.71
C LEU A 251 -9.84 3.42 -15.12
N ARG A 252 -11.08 3.40 -15.59
CA ARG A 252 -12.08 2.41 -15.19
C ARG A 252 -11.87 1.15 -16.00
N PHE A 253 -11.79 0.03 -15.29
CA PHE A 253 -11.64 -1.30 -15.83
C PHE A 253 -12.77 -2.17 -15.28
N GLU A 254 -13.52 -2.80 -16.17
CA GLU A 254 -14.60 -3.73 -15.83
C GLU A 254 -14.48 -4.99 -16.68
N LEU A 255 -14.72 -6.15 -16.05
CA LEU A 255 -14.95 -7.41 -16.75
C LEU A 255 -16.41 -7.83 -16.55
N VAL A 256 -17.05 -8.24 -17.63
CA VAL A 256 -18.39 -8.84 -17.62
C VAL A 256 -18.28 -10.29 -18.12
N PHE A 257 -18.67 -11.24 -17.29
CA PHE A 257 -18.60 -12.67 -17.60
C PHE A 257 -19.87 -13.17 -18.29
N ALA A 258 -19.80 -14.36 -18.90
CA ALA A 258 -20.91 -14.94 -19.66
C ALA A 258 -22.16 -15.24 -18.81
N ASP A 259 -22.02 -15.40 -17.50
CA ASP A 259 -23.13 -15.55 -16.56
C ASP A 259 -23.75 -14.20 -16.11
N GLY A 260 -23.25 -13.08 -16.66
CA GLY A 260 -23.68 -11.72 -16.34
C GLY A 260 -23.06 -11.13 -15.06
N SER A 261 -22.25 -11.91 -14.34
CA SER A 261 -21.50 -11.38 -13.21
C SER A 261 -20.37 -10.44 -13.66
N ARG A 262 -19.94 -9.54 -12.77
CA ARG A 262 -19.05 -8.43 -13.12
C ARG A 262 -18.08 -8.07 -12.00
N VAL A 263 -16.88 -7.66 -12.39
CA VAL A 263 -15.85 -7.13 -11.48
C VAL A 263 -15.29 -5.83 -12.02
N SER A 264 -14.97 -4.89 -11.14
CA SER A 264 -14.43 -3.59 -11.53
C SER A 264 -13.43 -3.06 -10.52
N ASN A 265 -12.41 -2.35 -11.02
CA ASN A 265 -11.44 -1.61 -10.18
C ASN A 265 -12.06 -0.38 -9.48
N MET A 266 -13.33 -0.09 -9.69
CA MET A 266 -14.07 0.91 -8.91
C MET A 266 -14.51 0.38 -7.55
N ASN A 267 -14.62 -0.95 -7.41
CA ASN A 267 -14.93 -1.65 -6.17
C ASN A 267 -13.82 -2.67 -5.84
N PRO A 268 -12.55 -2.25 -5.74
CA PRO A 268 -11.45 -3.18 -5.54
C PRO A 268 -11.59 -3.83 -4.16
N ILE A 269 -11.37 -5.13 -4.15
CA ILE A 269 -11.37 -5.91 -2.92
C ILE A 269 -9.94 -5.92 -2.39
N ASP A 270 -9.78 -5.61 -1.11
CA ASP A 270 -8.48 -5.62 -0.45
C ASP A 270 -7.83 -7.00 -0.56
N ARG A 271 -6.56 -7.01 -0.95
CA ARG A 271 -5.69 -8.21 -1.06
C ARG A 271 -5.54 -9.01 0.24
N TRP A 272 -5.97 -8.48 1.37
CA TRP A 272 -5.71 -9.01 2.72
C TRP A 272 -6.96 -9.46 3.48
N ARG A 273 -8.05 -9.82 2.79
CA ARG A 273 -9.25 -10.31 3.48
C ARG A 273 -9.15 -11.79 3.79
N SER A 274 -9.49 -12.14 5.03
CA SER A 274 -9.58 -13.53 5.50
C SER A 274 -10.85 -14.27 5.03
N GLU A 275 -11.81 -13.57 4.43
CA GLU A 275 -13.09 -14.14 4.03
C GLU A 275 -13.14 -14.36 2.53
N ARG A 276 -13.66 -15.51 2.10
CA ARG A 276 -13.94 -15.77 0.68
C ARG A 276 -14.93 -14.72 0.16
N PRO A 277 -14.67 -14.05 -0.98
CA PRO A 277 -15.60 -13.06 -1.50
C PRO A 277 -16.93 -13.76 -1.86
N PRO A 278 -18.08 -13.13 -1.58
CA PRO A 278 -19.39 -13.74 -1.86
C PRO A 278 -19.68 -13.88 -3.36
N GLY A 279 -18.88 -13.25 -4.23
CA GLY A 279 -18.98 -13.31 -5.67
C GLY A 279 -17.63 -13.00 -6.33
N PRO A 280 -17.62 -12.75 -7.64
CA PRO A 280 -16.40 -12.41 -8.35
C PRO A 280 -15.68 -11.21 -7.74
N ALA A 281 -14.36 -11.30 -7.72
CA ALA A 281 -13.46 -10.38 -7.07
C ALA A 281 -12.36 -9.96 -8.04
N LEU A 282 -12.00 -8.68 -7.97
CA LEU A 282 -10.84 -8.12 -8.65
C LEU A 282 -9.90 -7.53 -7.60
N VAL A 283 -8.66 -8.01 -7.63
CA VAL A 283 -7.63 -7.69 -6.64
C VAL A 283 -6.43 -7.08 -7.38
N PRO A 284 -6.03 -5.84 -7.08
CA PRO A 284 -4.84 -5.25 -7.68
C PRO A 284 -3.58 -6.00 -7.24
N LEU A 285 -2.72 -6.32 -8.20
CA LEU A 285 -1.43 -6.99 -7.96
C LEU A 285 -0.28 -5.98 -8.05
N SER A 286 -0.18 -5.27 -9.16
CA SER A 286 0.90 -4.33 -9.43
C SER A 286 0.46 -3.25 -10.41
N THR A 287 1.10 -2.08 -10.33
CA THR A 287 1.04 -1.05 -11.37
C THR A 287 2.46 -0.58 -11.65
N HIS A 288 2.87 -0.61 -12.91
CA HIS A 288 4.19 -0.16 -13.37
C HIS A 288 4.06 0.98 -14.39
N TRP A 289 4.99 1.91 -14.33
CA TRP A 289 5.05 3.08 -15.20
C TRP A 289 6.38 3.09 -15.95
N GLU A 290 6.29 3.11 -17.26
CA GLU A 290 7.44 3.20 -18.16
C GLU A 290 7.37 4.54 -18.90
N THR A 291 8.48 5.28 -18.89
CA THR A 291 8.65 6.50 -19.67
C THR A 291 9.83 6.31 -20.61
N SER A 292 9.57 6.31 -21.91
CA SER A 292 10.60 6.27 -22.95
C SER A 292 10.71 7.63 -23.62
N ARG A 293 11.92 8.18 -23.64
CA ARG A 293 12.24 9.41 -24.37
C ARG A 293 13.04 9.04 -25.62
N PRO A 294 12.52 9.33 -26.83
CA PRO A 294 13.32 9.20 -28.04
C PRO A 294 14.58 10.07 -27.90
N ASN A 295 15.71 9.59 -28.41
CA ASN A 295 16.97 10.34 -28.36
C ASN A 295 16.94 11.62 -29.23
N ASP A 296 15.92 11.75 -30.08
CA ASP A 296 15.62 12.97 -30.82
C ASP A 296 14.83 13.95 -29.92
N ARG A 297 15.37 15.16 -29.74
CA ARG A 297 14.73 16.27 -29.00
C ARG A 297 13.36 16.68 -29.57
N ARG A 298 13.00 16.19 -30.75
CA ARG A 298 11.70 16.45 -31.41
C ARG A 298 10.66 15.35 -31.13
N GLY A 299 11.04 14.23 -30.52
CA GLY A 299 10.13 13.13 -30.21
C GLY A 299 9.18 13.47 -29.05
N CYS A 300 7.92 13.03 -29.14
CA CYS A 300 7.03 13.04 -27.98
C CYS A 300 7.50 11.98 -26.97
N GLU A 301 7.45 12.31 -25.68
CA GLU A 301 7.65 11.35 -24.60
C GLU A 301 6.59 10.27 -24.70
N TYR A 302 7.03 9.01 -24.77
CA TYR A 302 6.15 7.86 -24.82
C TYR A 302 6.00 7.30 -23.40
N ARG A 303 4.77 7.24 -22.90
CA ARG A 303 4.41 6.76 -21.58
C ARG A 303 3.57 5.51 -21.71
N ARG A 304 3.84 4.54 -20.83
CA ARG A 304 3.14 3.27 -20.77
C ARG A 304 2.84 2.91 -19.33
N VAL A 305 1.59 2.60 -19.05
CA VAL A 305 1.15 2.09 -17.75
C VAL A 305 0.76 0.62 -17.91
N LEU A 306 1.33 -0.24 -17.07
CA LEU A 306 0.99 -1.65 -16.97
C LEU A 306 0.28 -1.88 -15.64
N ALA A 307 -0.95 -2.36 -15.69
CA ALA A 307 -1.74 -2.68 -14.52
C ALA A 307 -2.08 -4.17 -14.51
N GLN A 308 -1.78 -4.84 -13.40
CA GLN A 308 -2.05 -6.26 -13.22
C GLN A 308 -3.09 -6.48 -12.15
N TRP A 309 -4.09 -7.29 -12.46
CA TRP A 309 -5.09 -7.73 -11.49
C TRP A 309 -5.22 -9.22 -11.45
N TRP A 310 -5.52 -9.73 -10.27
CA TRP A 310 -6.03 -11.06 -10.07
C TRP A 310 -7.56 -11.04 -10.07
N ILE A 311 -8.15 -12.02 -10.76
CA ILE A 311 -9.58 -12.22 -10.83
C ILE A 311 -9.93 -13.59 -10.29
N TRP A 312 -10.91 -13.61 -9.41
CA TRP A 312 -11.42 -14.80 -8.75
C TRP A 312 -12.95 -14.82 -8.80
N PRO A 313 -13.63 -15.97 -8.96
CA PRO A 313 -13.05 -17.25 -9.38
C PRO A 313 -12.72 -17.23 -10.89
N LEU A 314 -12.32 -18.38 -11.44
CA LEU A 314 -12.33 -18.58 -12.89
C LEU A 314 -13.74 -18.35 -13.46
N PRO A 315 -13.84 -17.70 -14.63
CA PRO A 315 -15.13 -17.49 -15.29
C PRO A 315 -15.68 -18.79 -15.84
N VAL A 316 -17.00 -18.89 -15.96
CA VAL A 316 -17.63 -19.97 -16.72
C VAL A 316 -17.20 -19.91 -18.20
N PRO A 317 -17.11 -21.05 -18.91
CA PRO A 317 -16.82 -21.04 -20.34
C PRO A 317 -17.82 -20.16 -21.10
N GLY A 318 -17.33 -19.22 -21.90
CA GLY A 318 -18.15 -18.27 -22.64
C GLY A 318 -17.40 -16.98 -22.96
N THR A 319 -18.13 -15.97 -23.42
CA THR A 319 -17.57 -14.66 -23.72
C THR A 319 -17.32 -13.86 -22.44
N VAL A 320 -16.13 -13.29 -22.31
CA VAL A 320 -15.79 -12.28 -21.30
C VAL A 320 -15.61 -10.95 -22.02
N GLU A 321 -16.35 -9.93 -21.61
CA GLU A 321 -16.18 -8.58 -22.12
C GLU A 321 -15.23 -7.80 -21.23
N VAL A 322 -14.18 -7.24 -21.82
CA VAL A 322 -13.29 -6.27 -21.18
C VAL A 322 -13.78 -4.89 -21.55
N ARG A 323 -14.04 -4.04 -20.55
CA ARG A 323 -14.46 -2.66 -20.74
C ARG A 323 -13.45 -1.72 -20.11
N VAL A 324 -13.06 -0.71 -20.87
CA VAL A 324 -12.16 0.34 -20.41
C VAL A 324 -12.81 1.68 -20.67
N ASP A 325 -12.82 2.54 -19.65
CA ASP A 325 -13.31 3.91 -19.74
C ASP A 325 -12.37 4.86 -19.01
N TRP A 326 -11.87 5.87 -19.69
CA TRP A 326 -10.96 6.86 -19.14
C TRP A 326 -11.36 8.27 -19.60
N PRO A 327 -12.11 8.99 -18.74
CA PRO A 327 -12.69 10.27 -19.12
C PRO A 327 -11.67 11.34 -19.52
N ALA A 328 -10.50 11.39 -18.87
CA ALA A 328 -9.48 12.40 -19.15
C ALA A 328 -8.98 12.37 -20.61
N GLU A 329 -8.99 11.21 -21.26
CA GLU A 329 -8.51 11.04 -22.64
C GLU A 329 -9.62 10.67 -23.63
N VAL A 330 -10.89 10.75 -23.21
CA VAL A 330 -12.06 10.33 -24.01
C VAL A 330 -11.84 8.92 -24.58
N LEU A 331 -11.21 8.05 -23.80
CA LEU A 331 -10.90 6.69 -24.20
C LEU A 331 -11.97 5.78 -23.62
N SER A 332 -12.79 5.19 -24.48
CA SER A 332 -13.87 4.29 -24.06
C SER A 332 -14.01 3.18 -25.09
N GLY A 333 -14.09 1.93 -24.63
CA GLY A 333 -14.17 0.79 -25.53
C GLY A 333 -14.44 -0.51 -24.81
N LEU A 334 -14.77 -1.52 -25.62
CA LEU A 334 -15.03 -2.87 -25.16
C LEU A 334 -14.44 -3.88 -26.13
N ALA A 335 -13.87 -4.96 -25.59
CA ALA A 335 -13.38 -6.08 -26.38
C ALA A 335 -13.81 -7.42 -25.75
N PRO A 336 -14.51 -8.28 -26.50
CA PRO A 336 -14.82 -9.63 -26.05
C PRO A 336 -13.64 -10.58 -26.27
N PHE A 337 -13.45 -11.54 -25.37
CA PHE A 337 -12.61 -12.71 -25.61
C PHE A 337 -13.28 -13.98 -25.06
N ASP A 338 -12.86 -15.14 -25.57
CA ASP A 338 -13.37 -16.45 -25.12
C ASP A 338 -12.64 -16.91 -23.85
N ALA A 339 -13.37 -17.28 -22.80
CA ALA A 339 -12.81 -17.80 -21.54
C ALA A 339 -12.33 -19.25 -21.61
N ARG A 340 -12.66 -20.02 -22.64
CA ARG A 340 -12.24 -21.44 -22.76
C ARG A 340 -10.74 -21.67 -22.61
N PRO A 341 -9.83 -20.83 -23.15
CA PRO A 341 -8.40 -20.92 -22.91
C PRO A 341 -8.02 -20.79 -21.42
N LEU A 342 -8.66 -19.89 -20.67
CA LEU A 342 -8.42 -19.73 -19.23
C LEU A 342 -8.77 -21.00 -18.46
N VAL A 343 -9.94 -21.59 -18.74
CA VAL A 343 -10.40 -22.83 -18.10
C VAL A 343 -9.46 -23.99 -18.45
N LYS A 344 -9.00 -24.07 -19.70
CA LYS A 344 -8.03 -25.10 -20.14
C LYS A 344 -6.68 -24.95 -19.45
N ALA A 345 -6.15 -23.72 -19.35
CA ALA A 345 -4.88 -23.43 -18.69
C ALA A 345 -4.96 -23.74 -17.19
N ALA A 346 -6.07 -23.38 -16.54
CA ALA A 346 -6.34 -23.74 -15.16
C ALA A 346 -6.37 -25.26 -14.94
N ALA A 347 -7.05 -26.02 -15.82
CA ALA A 347 -7.07 -27.48 -15.73
C ALA A 347 -5.66 -28.09 -15.91
N ALA A 348 -4.81 -27.50 -16.75
CA ALA A 348 -3.43 -27.95 -16.91
C ALA A 348 -2.58 -27.78 -15.64
N THR A 349 -2.85 -26.76 -14.82
CA THR A 349 -2.16 -26.57 -13.53
C THR A 349 -2.49 -27.62 -12.48
N GLN A 350 -3.63 -28.34 -12.60
CA GLN A 350 -4.03 -29.40 -11.67
C GLN A 350 -3.27 -30.72 -11.86
N ILE A 351 -2.69 -30.93 -13.05
CA ILE A 351 -2.17 -32.24 -13.46
C ILE A 351 -0.70 -32.45 -13.02
N ASP A 352 -0.06 -31.48 -12.36
CA ASP A 352 1.33 -31.62 -11.87
C ASP A 352 1.46 -31.73 -10.33
N PRO A 353 0.91 -32.76 -9.66
CA PRO A 353 1.32 -33.13 -8.31
C PRO A 353 2.54 -34.09 -8.31
N ALA A 354 3.13 -34.41 -9.48
CA ALA A 354 4.00 -35.56 -9.67
C ALA A 354 5.45 -35.26 -10.15
N ARG A 355 5.86 -34.00 -10.30
CA ARG A 355 7.29 -33.63 -10.25
C ARG A 355 7.84 -33.63 -8.81
N ASN A 356 7.66 -34.74 -8.12
CA ASN A 356 8.48 -35.13 -6.96
C ASN A 356 9.66 -35.95 -7.51
N PRO A 357 10.91 -35.44 -7.49
CA PRO A 357 12.06 -36.32 -7.67
C PRO A 357 12.13 -37.25 -6.45
N CYS A 358 12.13 -38.56 -6.70
CA CYS A 358 12.64 -39.54 -5.74
C CYS A 358 14.14 -39.33 -5.51
#